data_AF-A0A838D5X5-F1
#
_entry.id   AF-A0A838D5X5-F1
#
_cell.length_a   1.000
_cell.length_b   1.000
_cell.length_c   1.000
_cell.angle_alpha   90.00
_cell.angle_beta   90.00
_cell.angle_gamma   90.00
#
_symmetry.space_group_name_H-M   'P 1'
#
loop_
_entity.id
_entity.type
_entity.pdbx_description
1 polymer ?
#
loop_
_entity_poly.entity_id
_entity_poly.type
_entity_poly.pdbx_seq_one_letter_code
_entity_poly.pdbx_strand_id
1 'polypeptide(L)'
;MVTTLATFVLCLAAVVGVLAFFNARDESTVAQQPGGPGEELPPPADAIEIAGNVYLRASDGADLPELRALGREIAGEPTQALRATGQAVIVEQDLSADGIEAVAAAASLTVEEPDDPELEEFVSFWLGKTDE
;
A
#
# COMPACT_ATOMS: atom_id res chain seq x y z
N MET A 1 -45.19 -8.40 -34.70
CA MET A 1 -44.49 -9.44 -33.93
C MET A 1 -43.00 -9.54 -34.26
N VAL A 2 -42.57 -9.16 -35.47
CA VAL A 2 -41.14 -9.20 -35.89
C VAL A 2 -40.28 -8.10 -35.24
N THR A 3 -40.85 -6.92 -34.97
CA THR A 3 -40.15 -5.78 -34.36
C THR A 3 -39.72 -6.04 -32.91
N THR A 4 -40.56 -6.73 -32.14
CA THR A 4 -40.27 -7.03 -30.72
C THR A 4 -39.12 -8.01 -30.56
N LEU A 5 -39.02 -8.99 -31.46
CA LEU A 5 -37.94 -9.97 -31.47
C LEU A 5 -36.60 -9.32 -31.79
N ALA A 6 -36.56 -8.40 -32.76
CA ALA A 6 -35.35 -7.68 -33.15
C ALA A 6 -34.81 -6.81 -32.02
N THR A 7 -35.67 -6.08 -31.31
CA THR A 7 -35.26 -5.27 -30.14
C THR A 7 -34.70 -6.12 -29.01
N PHE A 8 -35.33 -7.28 -28.74
CA PHE A 8 -34.88 -8.17 -27.68
C PHE A 8 -33.48 -8.75 -27.97
N VAL A 9 -33.21 -9.16 -29.21
CA VAL A 9 -31.90 -9.66 -29.64
C VAL A 9 -30.83 -8.58 -29.53
N LEU A 10 -31.15 -7.33 -29.91
CA LEU A 10 -30.22 -6.21 -29.80
C LEU A 10 -29.86 -5.89 -28.33
N CYS A 11 -30.85 -5.89 -27.45
CA CYS A 11 -30.63 -5.69 -26.01
C CYS A 11 -29.77 -6.81 -25.41
N LEU A 12 -30.03 -8.06 -25.78
CA LEU A 12 -29.24 -9.19 -25.31
C LEU A 12 -27.78 -9.09 -25.78
N ALA A 13 -27.56 -8.74 -27.04
CA ALA A 13 -26.22 -8.54 -27.59
C ALA A 13 -25.47 -7.39 -26.91
N ALA A 14 -26.15 -6.30 -26.57
CA ALA A 14 -25.56 -5.18 -25.82
C ALA A 14 -25.14 -5.59 -24.40
N VAL A 15 -25.99 -6.34 -23.69
CA VAL A 15 -25.66 -6.83 -22.33
C VAL A 15 -24.49 -7.81 -22.37
N VAL A 16 -24.48 -8.75 -23.32
CA VAL A 16 -23.36 -9.67 -23.52
C VAL A 16 -22.08 -8.92 -23.88
N GLY A 17 -22.17 -7.89 -24.75
CA GLY A 17 -21.03 -7.05 -25.11
C GLY A 17 -20.47 -6.26 -23.92
N VAL A 18 -21.34 -5.73 -23.06
CA VAL A 18 -20.93 -5.02 -21.83
C VAL A 18 -20.31 -5.98 -20.82
N LEU A 19 -20.90 -7.16 -20.59
CA LEU A 19 -20.33 -8.17 -19.70
C LEU A 19 -18.99 -8.70 -20.23
N ALA A 20 -18.86 -8.91 -21.54
CA ALA A 20 -17.60 -9.30 -22.16
C ALA A 20 -16.55 -8.18 -22.08
N PHE A 21 -16.96 -6.91 -22.23
CA PHE A 21 -16.07 -5.77 -22.06
C PHE A 21 -15.58 -5.62 -20.62
N PHE A 22 -16.44 -5.84 -19.62
CA PHE A 22 -16.04 -5.85 -18.22
C PHE A 22 -15.16 -7.07 -17.89
N ASN A 23 -15.47 -8.27 -18.37
CA ASN A 23 -14.61 -9.47 -18.20
C ASN A 23 -13.23 -9.28 -18.86
N ALA A 24 -13.18 -8.72 -20.06
CA ALA A 24 -11.92 -8.46 -20.76
C ALA A 24 -11.10 -7.33 -20.12
N ARG A 25 -11.75 -6.44 -19.34
CA ARG A 25 -11.06 -5.41 -18.55
C ARG A 25 -10.58 -5.92 -17.19
N ASP A 26 -11.24 -6.95 -16.65
CA ASP A 26 -10.90 -7.60 -15.38
C ASP A 26 -9.74 -8.62 -15.53
N GLU A 27 -9.41 -9.06 -16.75
CA GLU A 27 -8.09 -9.65 -17.09
C GLU A 27 -7.00 -8.56 -17.19
N SER A 28 -6.91 -7.69 -16.19
CA SER A 28 -5.66 -7.01 -15.90
C SER A 28 -4.73 -8.02 -15.23
N THR A 29 -4.02 -8.80 -16.05
CA THR A 29 -2.71 -9.35 -15.64
C THR A 29 -1.76 -8.16 -15.50
N VAL A 30 -1.92 -7.39 -14.43
CA VAL A 30 -0.88 -6.50 -13.94
C VAL A 30 0.05 -7.39 -13.14
N ALA A 31 0.91 -8.13 -13.84
CA ALA A 31 2.21 -8.48 -13.29
C ALA A 31 3.08 -7.21 -13.33
N GLN A 32 2.68 -6.20 -12.56
CA GLN A 32 3.59 -5.16 -12.10
C GLN A 32 3.63 -5.34 -10.59
N GLN A 33 4.57 -6.18 -10.14
CA GLN A 33 5.16 -5.98 -8.83
C GLN A 33 5.55 -4.50 -8.78
N PRO A 34 5.07 -3.71 -7.81
CA PRO A 34 5.58 -2.36 -7.64
C PRO A 34 7.09 -2.49 -7.41
N GLY A 35 7.90 -2.05 -8.38
CA GLY A 35 9.35 -1.92 -8.22
C GLY A 35 9.64 -0.70 -7.34
N GLY A 36 9.19 -0.76 -6.08
CA GLY A 36 9.40 0.26 -5.07
C GLY A 36 10.66 -0.01 -4.24
N PRO A 37 11.12 0.97 -3.46
CA PRO A 37 12.20 0.79 -2.49
C PRO A 37 11.87 -0.31 -1.47
N GLY A 38 12.92 -0.98 -1.00
CA GLY A 38 12.87 -2.11 -0.08
C GLY A 38 12.97 -3.48 -0.75
N GLU A 39 13.04 -4.51 0.08
CA GLU A 39 13.00 -5.91 -0.31
C GLU A 39 11.55 -6.42 -0.29
N GLU A 40 11.21 -7.26 -1.26
CA GLU A 40 9.88 -7.85 -1.35
C GLU A 40 9.65 -8.84 -0.21
N LEU A 41 8.56 -8.64 0.52
CA LEU A 41 8.15 -9.57 1.57
C LEU A 41 7.25 -10.66 0.98
N PRO A 42 7.43 -11.94 1.38
CA PRO A 42 6.40 -12.93 1.14
C PRO A 42 5.12 -12.49 1.85
N PRO A 43 3.93 -12.68 1.24
CA PRO A 43 2.68 -12.18 1.81
C PRO A 43 2.50 -12.74 3.23
N PRO A 44 2.38 -11.88 4.26
CA PRO A 44 2.26 -12.34 5.64
C PRO A 44 0.94 -13.10 5.84
N ALA A 45 0.95 -14.09 6.75
CA ALA A 45 -0.24 -14.91 7.05
C ALA A 45 -1.37 -14.11 7.73
N ASP A 46 -1.04 -12.90 8.17
CA ASP A 46 -1.79 -11.96 9.00
C ASP A 46 -1.86 -10.55 8.35
N ALA A 47 -1.75 -10.47 7.01
CA ALA A 47 -1.81 -9.27 6.17
C ALA A 47 -3.08 -8.36 6.31
N ILE A 48 -3.92 -8.57 7.32
CA ILE A 48 -5.24 -7.96 7.48
C ILE A 48 -5.21 -6.52 8.02
N GLU A 49 -4.11 -5.99 8.56
CA GLU A 49 -4.09 -4.60 9.09
C GLU A 49 -3.36 -3.55 8.24
N ILE A 50 -2.76 -3.94 7.10
CA ILE A 50 -2.00 -3.02 6.26
C ILE A 50 -2.87 -2.54 5.09
N ALA A 51 -3.75 -1.58 5.37
CA ALA A 51 -4.48 -0.85 4.32
C ALA A 51 -3.59 0.12 3.52
N GLY A 52 -2.26 0.02 3.58
CA GLY A 52 -1.31 1.01 3.06
C GLY A 52 -0.52 1.78 4.14
N ASN A 53 -0.77 1.49 5.43
CA ASN A 53 0.05 2.06 6.51
C ASN A 53 1.50 1.58 6.40
N VAL A 54 2.42 2.41 6.89
CA VAL A 54 3.84 2.05 7.04
C VAL A 54 4.16 1.92 8.52
N TYR A 55 4.80 0.82 8.91
CA TYR A 55 5.26 0.58 10.27
C TYR A 55 6.76 0.86 10.34
N LEU A 56 7.20 1.63 11.33
CA LEU A 56 8.60 1.87 11.64
C LEU A 56 8.90 1.21 12.99
N ARG A 57 9.70 0.16 12.97
CA ARG A 57 10.08 -0.63 14.13
C ARG A 57 11.52 -0.36 14.48
N ALA A 58 11.77 0.18 15.66
CA ALA A 58 13.13 0.36 16.15
C ALA A 58 13.43 -0.60 17.29
N SER A 59 14.62 -1.17 17.27
CA SER A 59 15.15 -1.95 18.38
C SER A 59 15.52 -1.05 19.58
N ASP A 60 16.14 0.10 19.33
CA ASP A 60 16.45 1.10 20.34
C ASP A 60 15.28 2.08 20.55
N GLY A 61 14.93 2.31 21.82
CA GLY A 61 13.94 3.30 22.20
C GLY A 61 14.41 4.74 21.95
N ALA A 62 15.73 4.96 21.82
CA ALA A 62 16.32 6.26 21.54
C ALA A 62 15.92 6.83 20.17
N ASP A 63 15.65 5.97 19.19
CA ASP A 63 15.34 6.38 17.80
C ASP A 63 13.85 6.74 17.62
N LEU A 64 12.98 6.28 18.52
CA LEU A 64 11.52 6.46 18.42
C LEU A 64 11.07 7.93 18.29
N PRO A 65 11.65 8.93 19.00
CA PRO A 65 11.25 10.33 18.83
C PRO A 65 11.51 10.87 17.42
N GLU A 66 12.62 10.46 16.80
CA GLU A 66 13.03 10.90 15.47
C GLU A 66 12.17 10.23 14.39
N LEU A 67 11.96 8.92 14.48
CA LEU A 67 11.04 8.19 13.60
C LEU A 67 9.60 8.73 13.67
N ARG A 68 9.16 9.17 14.86
CA ARG A 68 7.86 9.86 15.00
C ARG A 68 7.87 11.26 14.42
N ALA A 69 9.01 11.95 14.39
CA ALA A 69 9.12 13.25 13.71
C ALA A 69 8.99 13.05 12.19
N LEU A 70 9.77 12.12 11.62
CA LEU A 70 9.69 11.72 10.21
C LEU A 70 8.27 11.34 9.79
N GLY A 71 7.63 10.44 10.54
CA GLY A 71 6.26 10.02 10.24
C GLY A 71 5.25 11.17 10.26
N ARG A 72 5.41 12.13 11.17
CA ARG A 72 4.54 13.32 11.25
C ARG A 72 4.82 14.33 10.15
N GLU A 73 6.06 14.43 9.69
CA GLU A 73 6.43 15.28 8.58
C GLU A 73 5.80 14.78 7.27
N ILE A 74 5.89 13.48 7.00
CA ILE A 74 5.40 12.88 5.75
C ILE A 74 3.87 12.67 5.77
N ALA A 75 3.33 12.10 6.84
CA ALA A 75 1.94 11.65 6.91
C ALA A 75 1.05 12.47 7.86
N GLY A 76 1.65 13.31 8.72
CA GLY A 76 0.95 13.97 9.82
C GLY A 76 0.79 13.08 11.06
N GLU A 77 0.07 13.57 12.07
CA GLU A 77 -0.21 12.80 13.29
C GLU A 77 -0.99 11.52 12.96
N PRO A 78 -0.60 10.33 13.49
CA PRO A 78 -1.17 9.04 13.12
C PRO A 78 -2.56 8.81 13.76
N THR A 79 -3.54 9.60 13.32
CA THR A 79 -4.93 9.57 13.77
C THR A 79 -5.63 8.27 13.39
N GLN A 80 -6.71 7.93 14.10
CA GLN A 80 -7.53 6.77 13.77
C GLN A 80 -8.07 6.82 12.33
N ALA A 81 -8.39 8.02 11.82
CA ALA A 81 -8.86 8.20 10.45
C ALA A 81 -7.78 7.80 9.43
N LEU A 82 -6.54 8.28 9.60
CA LEU A 82 -5.43 7.94 8.70
C LEU A 82 -5.08 6.46 8.76
N ARG A 83 -5.08 5.85 9.95
CA ARG A 83 -4.85 4.42 10.11
C ARG A 83 -5.90 3.58 9.38
N ALA A 84 -7.18 3.98 9.46
CA ALA A 84 -8.28 3.29 8.80
C ALA A 84 -8.24 3.42 7.28
N THR A 85 -7.66 4.50 6.74
CA THR A 85 -7.46 4.70 5.30
C THR A 85 -6.11 4.19 4.80
N GLY A 86 -5.27 3.63 5.67
CA GLY A 86 -3.95 3.15 5.26
C GLY A 86 -2.96 4.25 4.90
N GLN A 87 -3.05 5.39 5.59
CA GLN A 87 -2.29 6.61 5.30
C GLN A 87 -1.57 7.10 6.56
N ALA A 88 -1.25 6.20 7.47
CA ALA A 88 -0.54 6.50 8.71
C ALA A 88 0.84 5.86 8.74
N VAL A 89 1.78 6.57 9.38
CA VAL A 89 3.06 6.01 9.83
C VAL A 89 2.93 5.63 11.30
N ILE A 90 3.16 4.36 11.61
CA ILE A 90 3.00 3.78 12.94
C ILE A 90 4.39 3.43 13.46
N VAL A 91 4.83 4.11 14.52
CA VAL A 91 6.15 3.87 15.11
C VAL A 91 6.01 3.01 16.37
N GLU A 92 6.72 1.90 16.41
CA GLU A 92 6.73 0.98 17.53
C GLU A 92 8.16 0.53 17.88
N GLN A 93 8.33 0.07 19.12
CA GLN A 93 9.59 -0.54 19.53
C GLN A 93 9.47 -2.05 19.37
N ASP A 94 10.41 -2.66 18.66
CA ASP A 94 10.54 -4.10 18.53
C ASP A 94 11.96 -4.54 18.89
N LEU A 95 12.10 -5.17 20.05
CA LEU A 95 13.40 -5.66 20.56
C LEU A 95 13.96 -6.82 19.73
N SER A 96 13.18 -7.35 18.79
CA SER A 96 13.57 -8.43 17.88
C SER A 96 14.09 -7.89 16.54
N ALA A 97 13.90 -6.61 16.26
CA ALA A 97 14.38 -5.96 15.05
C ALA A 97 15.92 -5.82 15.08
N ASP A 98 16.55 -5.92 13.91
CA ASP A 98 17.98 -5.69 13.74
C ASP A 98 18.18 -4.25 13.26
N GLY A 99 18.15 -3.29 14.18
CA GLY A 99 18.20 -1.85 13.87
C GLY A 99 16.82 -1.21 13.73
N ILE A 100 16.59 -0.52 12.61
CA ILE A 100 15.33 0.11 12.25
C ILE A 100 14.75 -0.61 11.03
N GLU A 101 13.56 -1.17 11.18
CA GLU A 101 12.83 -1.87 10.13
C GLU A 101 11.59 -1.06 9.74
N ALA A 102 11.52 -0.66 8.48
CA ALA A 102 10.32 -0.11 7.86
C ALA A 102 9.55 -1.24 7.14
N VAL A 103 8.25 -1.35 7.40
CA VAL A 103 7.40 -2.40 6.82
C VAL A 103 6.16 -1.79 6.19
N ALA A 104 5.94 -2.15 4.93
CA ALA A 104 4.74 -1.86 4.16
C ALA A 104 4.04 -3.17 3.75
N ALA A 105 2.93 -3.07 3.00
CA ALA A 105 2.08 -4.23 2.67
C ALA A 105 2.81 -5.34 1.89
N ALA A 106 3.80 -4.97 1.08
CA ALA A 106 4.51 -5.89 0.20
C ALA A 106 6.04 -5.75 0.24
N ALA A 107 6.58 -4.87 1.09
CA ALA A 107 8.01 -4.62 1.15
C ALA A 107 8.47 -4.27 2.57
N SER A 108 9.74 -4.54 2.84
CA SER A 108 10.45 -4.08 4.03
C SER A 108 11.75 -3.40 3.65
N LEU A 109 12.21 -2.47 4.48
CA LEU A 109 13.54 -1.87 4.41
C LEU A 109 14.16 -1.91 5.80
N THR A 110 15.43 -2.29 5.88
CA THR A 110 16.20 -2.24 7.11
C THR A 110 17.30 -1.19 6.97
N VAL A 111 17.37 -0.28 7.92
CA VAL A 111 18.39 0.77 8.00
C VAL A 111 19.01 0.82 9.39
N GLU A 112 20.20 1.39 9.49
CA GLU A 112 20.92 1.55 10.77
C GLU A 112 20.55 2.85 11.49
N GLU A 113 20.17 3.90 10.73
CA GLU A 113 20.00 5.26 11.25
C GLU A 113 18.61 5.84 10.86
N PRO A 114 17.95 6.61 11.75
CA PRO A 114 16.62 7.16 11.50
C PRO A 114 16.59 8.31 10.48
N ASP A 115 17.75 8.90 10.18
CA ASP A 115 17.94 9.95 9.17
C ASP A 115 18.44 9.41 7.82
N ASP A 116 18.46 8.08 7.65
CA ASP A 116 18.79 7.45 6.38
C ASP A 116 17.80 7.93 5.27
N PRO A 117 18.29 8.50 4.16
CA PRO A 117 17.43 8.99 3.09
C PRO A 117 16.59 7.88 2.44
N GLU A 118 17.03 6.61 2.45
CA GLU A 118 16.26 5.49 1.92
C GLU A 118 14.99 5.25 2.75
N LEU A 119 15.00 5.58 4.04
CA LEU A 119 13.85 5.48 4.92
C LEU A 119 12.75 6.50 4.55
N GLU A 120 13.14 7.75 4.30
CA GLU A 120 12.21 8.79 3.85
C GLU A 120 11.60 8.43 2.49
N GLU A 121 12.43 7.97 1.56
CA GLU A 121 11.98 7.55 0.22
C GLU A 121 10.99 6.38 0.32
N PHE A 122 11.30 5.37 1.14
CA PHE A 122 10.44 4.21 1.37
C PHE A 122 9.07 4.63 1.92
N VAL A 123 9.05 5.42 3.00
CA VAL A 123 7.81 5.87 3.62
C VAL A 123 6.98 6.70 2.64
N SER A 124 7.62 7.60 1.91
CA SER A 124 6.94 8.48 0.94
C SER A 124 6.36 7.70 -0.23
N PHE A 125 7.11 6.75 -0.79
CA PHE A 125 6.65 5.90 -1.88
C PHE A 125 5.42 5.08 -1.48
N TRP A 126 5.49 4.36 -0.36
CA TRP A 126 4.42 3.45 0.06
C TRP A 126 3.16 4.17 0.55
N LEU A 127 3.27 5.43 0.97
CA LEU A 127 2.10 6.28 1.25
C LEU A 127 1.54 6.98 0.01
N GLY A 128 2.21 6.91 -1.14
CA GLY A 128 1.83 7.63 -2.36
C GLY A 128 2.05 9.15 -2.24
N LYS A 129 3.11 9.54 -1.54
CA LYS A 129 3.54 10.94 -1.29
C LYS A 129 4.70 11.38 -2.16
N THR A 130 5.18 10.54 -3.08
CA THR A 130 6.15 10.94 -4.11
C THR A 130 5.48 11.96 -5.01
N ASP A 131 6.01 13.18 -5.06
CA ASP A 131 5.57 14.21 -6.01
C ASP A 131 5.80 13.71 -7.46
N GLU A 132 4.75 13.73 -8.28
CA GLU A 132 4.82 13.55 -9.75
C GLU A 132 5.46 14.75 -10.46
#